data_AF-A0A183IUN9-F1
#
_entry.id   AF-A0A183IUN9-F1
#
_cell.length_a   1.000
_cell.length_b   1.000
_cell.length_c   1.000
_cell.angle_alpha   90.00
_cell.angle_beta   90.00
_cell.angle_gamma   90.00
#
_symmetry.space_group_name_H-M   'P 1'
#
loop_
_entity.id
_entity.type
_entity.pdbx_description
1 polymer ?
#
loop_
_entity_poly.entity_id
_entity_poly.type
_entity_poly.pdbx_seq_one_letter_code
_entity_poly.pdbx_strand_id
1 'polypeptide(L)'
;MKTYQLCFAACCNAECKYKVAESQKNRFEEAFPKKIGYRKHKALEKELEKVFFDGRCFQREGRFMEFSMKALKARNDYLLCIDAANAALHKYFADDLSDLIDTEDCQNWAQNLDIRADKQRFLESNHSLFVLPRKFEFRPQNGDEMRHVSAQKSVQDDLIQRVWQLQQRLLQLRTESEEVRL
;
A
#
# COMPACT_ATOMS: atom_id res chain seq x y z
N MET A 1 2.97 -3.78 -23.81
CA MET A 1 1.72 -4.57 -23.68
C MET A 1 0.76 -4.42 -24.88
N LYS A 2 0.22 -3.21 -25.16
CA LYS A 2 -0.75 -3.00 -26.26
C LYS A 2 -0.24 -3.46 -27.64
N THR A 3 1.06 -3.33 -27.90
CA THR A 3 1.70 -3.76 -29.14
C THR A 3 1.56 -5.27 -29.40
N TYR A 4 1.75 -6.12 -28.38
CA TYR A 4 1.55 -7.56 -28.51
C TYR A 4 0.10 -7.89 -28.85
N GLN A 5 -0.86 -7.28 -28.14
CA GLN A 5 -2.29 -7.50 -28.36
C GLN A 5 -2.72 -7.12 -29.78
N LEU A 6 -2.20 -6.00 -30.31
CA LEU A 6 -2.47 -5.55 -31.67
C LEU A 6 -1.85 -6.49 -32.73
N CYS A 7 -0.59 -6.90 -32.55
CA CYS A 7 0.07 -7.83 -33.46
C CYS A 7 -0.59 -9.21 -33.45
N PHE A 8 -0.98 -9.70 -32.28
CA PHE A 8 -1.68 -10.98 -32.12
C PHE A 8 -3.05 -10.95 -32.81
N ALA A 9 -3.84 -9.91 -32.59
CA ALA A 9 -5.13 -9.74 -33.26
C ALA A 9 -4.99 -9.66 -34.80
N ALA A 10 -3.98 -8.93 -35.29
CA ALA A 10 -3.68 -8.88 -36.72
C ALA A 10 -3.30 -10.24 -37.30
N CYS A 11 -2.51 -11.04 -36.55
CA CYS A 11 -2.12 -12.39 -36.94
C CYS A 11 -3.33 -13.34 -37.00
N CYS A 12 -4.18 -13.36 -35.97
CA CYS A 12 -5.40 -14.18 -35.96
C CYS A 12 -6.36 -13.80 -37.10
N ASN A 13 -6.52 -12.49 -37.35
CA ASN A 13 -7.35 -12.00 -38.45
C ASN A 13 -6.81 -12.44 -39.83
N ALA A 14 -5.49 -12.43 -40.01
CA ALA A 14 -4.86 -12.91 -41.23
C ALA A 14 -5.03 -14.43 -41.40
N GLU A 15 -4.89 -15.20 -40.32
CA GLU A 15 -5.07 -16.66 -40.31
C GLU A 15 -6.51 -17.07 -40.67
N CYS A 16 -7.51 -16.41 -40.08
CA CYS A 16 -8.93 -16.67 -40.40
C CYS A 16 -9.25 -16.42 -41.88
N LYS A 17 -8.77 -15.29 -42.44
CA LYS A 17 -8.96 -14.97 -43.86
C LYS A 17 -8.25 -15.98 -44.78
N TYR A 18 -7.07 -16.47 -44.38
CA TYR A 18 -6.36 -17.51 -45.11
C TYR A 18 -7.19 -18.81 -45.17
N LYS A 19 -7.65 -19.31 -44.02
CA LYS A 19 -8.41 -20.57 -43.88
C LYS A 19 -9.72 -20.56 -44.66
N VAL A 20 -10.45 -19.43 -44.64
CA VAL A 20 -11.70 -19.29 -45.40
C VAL A 20 -11.45 -19.37 -46.90
N ALA A 21 -10.44 -18.68 -47.41
CA ALA A 21 -10.11 -18.68 -48.83
C ALA A 21 -9.59 -20.06 -49.30
N GLU A 22 -8.79 -20.74 -48.47
CA GLU A 22 -8.31 -22.10 -48.72
C GLU A 22 -9.48 -23.10 -48.77
N SER A 23 -10.42 -23.01 -47.82
CA SER A 23 -11.62 -23.86 -47.79
C SER A 23 -12.51 -23.69 -49.02
N GLN A 24 -12.65 -22.47 -49.54
CA GLN A 24 -13.42 -22.20 -50.76
C GLN A 24 -12.76 -22.79 -52.02
N LYS A 25 -11.43 -22.75 -52.09
CA LYS A 25 -10.66 -23.39 -53.16
C LYS A 25 -10.83 -24.91 -53.10
N ASN A 26 -10.58 -25.53 -51.93
CA ASN A 26 -10.65 -26.99 -51.77
C ASN A 26 -12.05 -27.53 -52.11
N ARG A 27 -13.12 -26.86 -51.64
CA ARG A 27 -14.50 -27.22 -51.99
C ARG A 27 -14.79 -27.17 -53.49
N PHE A 28 -14.19 -26.21 -54.22
CA PHE A 28 -14.36 -26.13 -55.67
C PHE A 28 -13.64 -27.27 -56.40
N GLU A 29 -12.42 -27.59 -55.95
CA GLU A 29 -11.62 -28.70 -56.51
C GLU A 29 -12.27 -30.06 -56.26
N GLU A 30 -12.83 -30.27 -55.06
CA GLU A 30 -13.60 -31.48 -54.72
C GLU A 30 -14.90 -31.62 -55.51
N ALA A 31 -15.66 -30.52 -55.68
CA ALA A 31 -16.93 -30.54 -56.40
C ALA A 31 -16.76 -30.65 -57.92
N PHE A 32 -15.64 -30.17 -58.48
CA PHE A 32 -15.40 -30.14 -59.92
C PHE A 32 -13.97 -30.56 -60.30
N PRO A 33 -13.57 -31.82 -60.07
CA PRO A 33 -12.19 -32.30 -60.26
C PRO A 33 -11.72 -32.26 -61.72
N LYS A 34 -12.64 -32.31 -62.69
CA LYS A 34 -12.33 -32.20 -64.13
C LYS A 34 -12.33 -30.75 -64.66
N LYS A 35 -12.62 -29.75 -63.81
CA LYS A 35 -12.66 -28.32 -64.19
C LYS A 35 -11.52 -27.51 -63.56
N ILE A 36 -10.46 -28.18 -63.13
CA ILE A 36 -9.21 -27.54 -62.71
C ILE A 36 -8.69 -26.69 -63.88
N GLY A 37 -8.36 -25.42 -63.61
CA GLY A 37 -7.91 -24.45 -64.62
C GLY A 37 -9.02 -23.67 -65.34
N TYR A 38 -10.30 -23.95 -65.10
CA TYR A 38 -11.42 -23.14 -65.62
C TYR A 38 -11.39 -21.71 -65.05
N ARG A 39 -12.03 -20.75 -65.74
CA ARG A 39 -12.13 -19.35 -65.29
C ARG A 39 -12.54 -19.20 -63.83
N LYS A 40 -13.47 -20.03 -63.33
CA LYS A 40 -13.93 -19.97 -61.93
C LYS A 40 -12.91 -20.55 -60.94
N HIS A 41 -12.18 -21.60 -61.31
CA HIS A 41 -11.05 -22.14 -60.55
C HIS A 41 -9.90 -21.12 -60.49
N LYS A 42 -9.48 -20.59 -61.64
CA LYS A 42 -8.47 -19.53 -61.76
C LYS A 42 -8.88 -18.23 -61.08
N ALA A 43 -10.17 -17.92 -61.00
CA ALA A 43 -10.67 -16.77 -60.26
C ALA A 43 -10.57 -16.97 -58.75
N LEU A 44 -10.93 -18.15 -58.22
CA LEU A 44 -10.75 -18.50 -56.81
C LEU A 44 -9.27 -18.58 -56.41
N GLU A 45 -8.43 -19.08 -57.32
CA GLU A 45 -6.97 -19.08 -57.18
C GLU A 45 -6.42 -17.64 -57.18
N LYS A 46 -6.86 -16.78 -58.10
CA LYS A 46 -6.57 -15.34 -58.06
C LYS A 46 -7.14 -14.64 -56.83
N GLU A 47 -8.27 -15.08 -56.28
CA GLU A 47 -8.87 -14.49 -55.07
C GLU A 47 -8.04 -14.85 -53.83
N LEU A 48 -7.58 -16.11 -53.75
CA LEU A 48 -6.55 -16.56 -52.81
C LEU A 48 -5.28 -15.69 -52.94
N GLU A 49 -4.93 -15.32 -54.18
CA GLU A 49 -3.84 -14.42 -54.59
C GLU A 49 -4.12 -12.90 -54.41
N LYS A 50 -5.38 -12.48 -54.22
CA LYS A 50 -5.83 -11.07 -54.10
C LYS A 50 -6.17 -10.64 -52.68
N VAL A 51 -6.37 -11.56 -51.73
CA VAL A 51 -6.50 -11.30 -50.27
C VAL A 51 -5.20 -10.70 -49.66
N PHE A 52 -4.42 -10.03 -50.51
CA PHE A 52 -2.99 -9.81 -50.50
C PHE A 52 -2.63 -8.40 -51.03
N PHE A 53 -3.59 -7.51 -51.23
CA PHE A 53 -3.31 -6.23 -51.90
C PHE A 53 -2.79 -5.14 -50.93
N ASP A 54 -1.46 -5.08 -50.80
CA ASP A 54 -0.62 -3.86 -50.77
C ASP A 54 0.78 -4.17 -51.38
N GLY A 55 0.78 -4.62 -52.64
CA GLY A 55 1.91 -4.43 -53.54
C GLY A 55 3.22 -5.20 -53.33
N ARG A 56 3.41 -6.05 -52.29
CA ARG A 56 4.63 -6.87 -52.15
C ARG A 56 4.38 -8.37 -52.22
N CYS A 57 4.99 -8.99 -53.24
CA CYS A 57 4.92 -10.41 -53.56
C CYS A 57 5.74 -11.24 -52.56
N PHE A 58 5.05 -11.89 -51.62
CA PHE A 58 5.52 -13.11 -50.96
C PHE A 58 4.34 -14.06 -50.85
N GLN A 59 4.54 -15.29 -51.34
CA GLN A 59 3.60 -16.42 -51.35
C GLN A 59 3.06 -16.68 -49.92
N ARG A 60 1.84 -17.21 -49.77
CA ARG A 60 1.05 -17.19 -48.50
C ARG A 60 1.77 -17.76 -47.28
N GLU A 61 2.76 -18.62 -47.47
CA GLU A 61 3.66 -19.08 -46.41
C GLU A 61 4.46 -17.92 -45.80
N GLY A 62 5.05 -17.04 -46.62
CA GLY A 62 5.90 -15.94 -46.18
C GLY A 62 5.18 -14.84 -45.40
N ARG A 63 3.94 -14.46 -45.77
CA ARG A 63 3.19 -13.39 -45.09
C ARG A 63 2.56 -13.81 -43.77
N PHE A 64 2.02 -15.02 -43.68
CA PHE A 64 1.61 -15.58 -42.39
C PHE A 64 2.81 -15.73 -41.46
N MET A 65 3.94 -16.25 -41.99
CA MET A 65 5.20 -16.34 -41.25
C MET A 65 5.66 -14.95 -40.78
N GLU A 66 5.53 -13.90 -41.59
CA GLU A 66 5.90 -12.54 -41.21
C GLU A 66 5.04 -11.98 -40.06
N PHE A 67 3.72 -12.13 -40.11
CA PHE A 67 2.83 -11.69 -39.02
C PHE A 67 3.00 -12.54 -37.75
N SER A 68 3.20 -13.85 -37.92
CA SER A 68 3.52 -14.77 -36.83
C SER A 68 4.83 -14.39 -36.15
N MET A 69 5.87 -14.06 -36.92
CA MET A 69 7.15 -13.58 -36.39
C MET A 69 7.03 -12.21 -35.70
N LYS A 70 6.21 -11.29 -36.20
CA LYS A 70 5.93 -10.01 -35.53
C LYS A 70 5.19 -10.21 -34.21
N ALA A 71 4.18 -11.08 -34.19
CA ALA A 71 3.45 -11.43 -32.97
C ALA A 71 4.36 -12.15 -31.95
N LEU A 72 5.23 -13.06 -32.42
CA LEU A 72 6.22 -13.75 -31.60
C LEU A 72 7.24 -12.79 -30.99
N LYS A 73 7.79 -11.86 -31.78
CA LYS A 73 8.70 -10.82 -31.28
C LYS A 73 8.01 -9.96 -30.23
N ALA A 74 6.82 -9.46 -30.53
CA ALA A 74 6.07 -8.63 -29.58
C ALA A 74 5.71 -9.40 -28.30
N ARG A 75 5.47 -10.72 -28.38
CA ARG A 75 5.25 -11.59 -27.21
C ARG A 75 6.51 -11.74 -26.38
N ASN A 76 7.65 -11.99 -27.01
CA ASN A 76 8.92 -12.15 -26.31
C ASN A 76 9.35 -10.84 -25.64
N ASP A 77 9.24 -9.71 -26.35
CA ASP A 77 9.49 -8.37 -25.78
C ASP A 77 8.56 -8.10 -24.59
N TYR A 78 7.29 -8.51 -24.69
CA TYR A 78 6.33 -8.39 -23.59
C TYR A 78 6.72 -9.20 -22.36
N LEU A 79 7.12 -10.46 -22.54
CA LEU A 79 7.57 -11.33 -21.44
C LEU A 79 8.83 -10.76 -20.78
N LEU A 80 9.82 -10.30 -21.56
CA LEU A 80 11.01 -9.66 -21.04
C LEU A 80 10.69 -8.40 -20.22
N CYS A 81 9.74 -7.58 -20.68
CA CYS A 81 9.30 -6.41 -19.92
C CYS A 81 8.59 -6.80 -18.61
N ILE A 82 7.81 -7.88 -18.61
CA ILE A 82 7.19 -8.39 -17.38
C ILE A 82 8.26 -8.87 -16.40
N ASP A 83 9.21 -9.69 -16.86
CA ASP A 83 10.24 -10.24 -15.99
C ASP A 83 11.11 -9.12 -15.42
N ALA A 84 11.46 -8.12 -16.23
CA ALA A 84 12.19 -6.95 -15.76
C ALA A 84 11.40 -6.13 -14.75
N ALA A 85 10.10 -5.91 -14.96
CA ALA A 85 9.24 -5.20 -14.02
C ALA A 85 9.07 -5.97 -12.70
N ASN A 86 8.88 -7.28 -12.77
CA ASN A 86 8.80 -8.15 -11.59
C ASN A 86 10.12 -8.15 -10.82
N ALA A 87 11.26 -8.25 -11.51
CA ALA A 87 12.57 -8.18 -10.87
C ALA A 87 12.79 -6.82 -10.18
N ALA A 88 12.41 -5.72 -10.82
CA ALA A 88 12.46 -4.38 -10.23
C ALA A 88 11.57 -4.25 -8.99
N LEU A 89 10.35 -4.80 -9.04
CA LEU A 89 9.45 -4.83 -7.88
C LEU A 89 10.04 -5.67 -6.75
N HIS A 90 10.55 -6.86 -7.05
CA HIS A 90 11.16 -7.72 -6.04
C HIS A 90 12.35 -7.04 -5.37
N LYS A 91 13.25 -6.45 -6.14
CA LYS A 91 14.38 -5.69 -5.59
C LYS A 91 13.91 -4.53 -4.70
N TYR A 92 12.94 -3.75 -5.17
CA TYR A 92 12.42 -2.62 -4.41
C TYR A 92 11.86 -3.04 -3.04
N PHE A 93 11.07 -4.11 -3.01
CA PHE A 93 10.40 -4.55 -1.79
C PHE A 93 11.28 -5.43 -0.89
N ALA A 94 12.21 -6.20 -1.44
CA ALA A 94 13.09 -7.08 -0.68
C ALA A 94 14.30 -6.33 -0.10
N ASP A 95 14.88 -5.42 -0.88
CA ASP A 95 16.15 -4.79 -0.55
C ASP A 95 15.98 -3.27 -0.34
N ASP A 96 15.55 -2.53 -1.37
CA ASP A 96 15.64 -1.06 -1.38
C ASP A 96 14.79 -0.39 -0.27
N LEU A 97 13.64 -0.96 0.10
CA LEU A 97 12.82 -0.47 1.21
C LEU A 97 13.47 -0.68 2.59
N SER A 98 14.14 -1.82 2.79
CA SER A 98 14.85 -2.06 4.06
C SER A 98 16.01 -1.08 4.17
N ASP A 99 16.81 -0.96 3.11
CA ASP A 99 17.95 -0.03 3.07
C ASP A 99 17.51 1.42 3.35
N LEU A 100 16.35 1.84 2.82
CA LEU A 100 15.80 3.17 3.09
C LEU A 100 15.41 3.37 4.56
N ILE A 101 14.77 2.38 5.18
CA ILE A 101 14.34 2.43 6.59
C ILE A 101 15.54 2.33 7.53
N ASP A 102 16.53 1.52 7.16
CA ASP A 102 17.76 1.30 7.89
C ASP A 102 18.79 2.41 7.66
N THR A 103 18.45 3.44 6.89
CA THR A 103 19.25 4.65 6.85
C THR A 103 19.39 5.23 8.25
N GLU A 104 20.61 5.68 8.54
CA GLU A 104 21.00 6.21 9.85
C GLU A 104 20.06 7.33 10.32
N ASP A 105 19.52 8.11 9.39
CA ASP A 105 18.57 9.20 9.68
C ASP A 105 17.23 8.72 10.24
N CYS A 106 16.59 7.73 9.61
CA CYS A 106 15.30 7.21 10.09
C CYS A 106 15.44 6.50 11.44
N GLN A 107 16.52 5.73 11.61
CA GLN A 107 16.83 5.10 12.90
C GLN A 107 17.16 6.15 13.97
N ASN A 108 17.92 7.20 13.63
CA ASN A 108 18.20 8.31 14.54
C ASN A 108 16.93 9.03 14.97
N TRP A 109 15.97 9.29 14.08
CA TRP A 109 14.73 9.96 14.46
C TRP A 109 13.90 9.09 15.40
N ALA A 110 13.79 7.80 15.13
CA ALA A 110 13.10 6.85 15.99
C ALA A 110 13.74 6.76 17.38
N GLN A 111 15.07 6.78 17.46
CA GLN A 111 15.80 6.76 18.73
C GLN A 111 15.71 8.08 19.50
N ASN A 112 15.58 9.21 18.79
CA ASN A 112 15.50 10.55 19.40
C ASN A 112 14.07 10.97 19.81
N LEU A 113 13.04 10.20 19.44
CA LEU A 113 11.67 10.36 19.93
C LEU A 113 11.57 9.82 21.37
N ASP A 114 11.85 10.67 22.36
CA ASP A 114 11.72 10.35 23.78
C ASP A 114 10.61 11.21 24.43
N ILE A 115 9.44 10.59 24.61
CA ILE A 115 8.28 11.25 25.22
C ILE A 115 8.56 11.79 26.63
N ARG A 116 9.48 11.18 27.40
CA ARG A 116 9.85 11.66 28.73
C ARG A 116 10.71 12.91 28.62
N ALA A 117 11.72 12.88 27.73
CA ALA A 117 12.59 14.03 27.50
C ALA A 117 11.82 15.21 26.90
N ASP A 118 10.94 14.96 25.93
CA ASP A 118 10.12 15.99 25.29
C ASP A 118 9.13 16.62 26.27
N LYS A 119 8.48 15.81 27.10
CA LYS A 119 7.63 16.31 28.19
C LYS A 119 8.42 17.17 29.15
N GLN A 120 9.61 16.73 29.55
CA GLN A 120 10.47 17.49 30.46
C GLN A 120 10.84 18.85 29.86
N ARG A 121 11.32 18.87 28.60
CA ARG A 121 11.65 20.10 27.87
C ARG A 121 10.46 21.04 27.75
N PHE A 122 9.27 20.50 27.49
CA PHE A 122 8.04 21.28 27.42
C PHE A 122 7.70 21.94 28.76
N LEU A 123 7.78 21.18 29.86
CA LEU A 123 7.53 21.69 31.21
C LEU A 123 8.55 22.76 31.61
N GLU A 124 9.82 22.57 31.27
CA GLU A 124 10.90 23.53 31.53
C GLU A 124 10.73 24.81 30.70
N SER A 125 10.42 24.68 29.42
CA SER A 125 10.20 25.83 28.52
C SER A 125 8.99 26.66 28.94
N ASN A 126 8.00 26.03 29.57
CA ASN A 126 6.77 26.68 30.04
C ASN A 126 6.70 26.75 31.58
N HIS A 127 7.86 26.83 32.25
CA HIS A 127 7.97 26.70 33.71
C HIS A 127 7.00 27.61 34.49
N SER A 128 6.78 28.84 34.03
CA SER A 128 5.88 29.80 34.69
C SER A 128 4.41 29.33 34.77
N LEU A 129 3.97 28.46 33.87
CA LEU A 129 2.61 27.90 33.87
C LEU A 129 2.49 26.66 34.76
N PHE A 130 3.59 25.94 34.97
CA PHE A 130 3.59 24.63 35.64
C PHE A 130 4.31 24.61 37.00
N VAL A 131 4.88 25.74 37.44
CA VAL A 131 5.51 25.84 38.75
C VAL A 131 4.49 25.69 39.86
N LEU A 132 4.87 24.95 40.91
CA LEU A 132 4.01 24.72 42.06
C LEU A 132 3.67 26.06 42.76
N PRO A 133 2.37 26.38 42.96
CA PRO A 133 1.98 27.57 43.70
C PRO A 133 2.50 27.56 45.14
N ARG A 134 2.64 28.75 45.74
CA ARG A 134 3.01 28.86 47.16
C ARG A 134 1.97 28.16 48.02
N LYS A 135 2.42 27.46 49.06
CA LYS A 135 1.52 26.85 50.05
C LYS A 135 0.70 27.95 50.72
N PHE A 136 -0.55 27.61 51.02
CA PHE A 136 -1.36 28.46 51.86
C PHE A 136 -0.76 28.50 53.27
N GLU A 137 -0.64 29.70 53.80
CA GLU A 137 -0.17 29.95 55.15
C GLU A 137 -1.32 30.46 56.02
N PHE A 138 -1.34 30.04 57.27
CA PHE A 138 -2.27 30.59 58.26
C PHE A 138 -2.02 32.10 58.42
N ARG A 139 -3.07 32.90 58.26
CA ARG A 139 -3.02 34.36 58.43
C ARG A 139 -3.73 34.74 59.73
N PRO A 140 -3.00 35.07 60.81
CA PRO A 140 -3.62 35.49 62.06
C PRO A 140 -4.38 36.80 61.89
N GLN A 141 -5.49 36.94 62.62
CA GLN A 141 -6.31 38.14 62.63
C GLN A 141 -6.25 38.78 64.02
N ASN A 142 -6.28 40.11 64.10
CA ASN A 142 -6.38 40.88 65.35
C ASN A 142 -5.33 40.54 66.43
N GLY A 143 -4.07 40.28 66.02
CA GLY A 143 -2.98 40.00 66.97
C GLY A 143 -2.94 38.56 67.50
N ASP A 144 -3.62 37.61 66.85
CA ASP A 144 -3.51 36.18 67.18
C ASP A 144 -2.07 35.68 66.98
N GLU A 145 -1.47 35.16 68.06
CA GLU A 145 -0.11 34.63 68.07
C GLU A 145 -0.07 33.09 67.93
N MET A 146 -1.21 32.40 68.03
CA MET A 146 -1.24 30.94 67.95
C MET A 146 -1.16 30.46 66.50
N ARG A 147 -0.10 29.72 66.17
CA ARG A 147 0.16 29.16 64.83
C ARG A 147 0.15 27.63 64.77
N HIS A 148 -0.23 26.97 65.86
CA HIS A 148 -0.23 25.52 65.99
C HIS A 148 -1.51 25.05 66.68
N VAL A 149 -1.83 23.77 66.51
CA VAL A 149 -2.98 23.15 67.17
C VAL A 149 -2.72 23.10 68.68
N SER A 150 -3.67 23.63 69.47
CA SER A 150 -3.63 23.59 70.93
C SER A 150 -4.72 22.65 71.46
N ALA A 151 -4.31 21.57 72.13
CA ALA A 151 -5.20 20.56 72.69
C ALA A 151 -5.44 20.79 74.19
N GLN A 152 -6.03 21.93 74.54
CA GLN A 152 -6.43 22.20 75.92
C GLN A 152 -7.46 21.17 76.40
N LYS A 153 -7.49 20.86 77.70
CA LYS A 153 -8.37 19.82 78.28
C LYS A 153 -9.85 19.97 77.90
N SER A 154 -10.33 21.20 77.73
CA SER A 154 -11.73 21.49 77.35
C SER A 154 -12.10 21.06 75.93
N VAL A 155 -11.12 20.88 75.04
CA VAL A 155 -11.33 20.52 73.62
C VAL A 155 -10.62 19.23 73.21
N GLN A 156 -9.90 18.60 74.15
CA GLN A 156 -9.01 17.48 73.88
C GLN A 156 -9.77 16.24 73.36
N ASP A 157 -10.87 15.89 73.99
CA ASP A 157 -11.66 14.70 73.64
C ASP A 157 -12.27 14.84 72.23
N ASP A 158 -12.78 16.04 71.89
CA ASP A 158 -13.30 16.34 70.56
C ASP A 158 -12.22 16.23 69.47
N LEU A 159 -11.00 16.71 69.76
CA LEU A 159 -9.87 16.59 68.84
C LEU A 159 -9.44 15.12 68.65
N ILE A 160 -9.41 14.32 69.73
CA ILE A 160 -9.09 12.88 69.66
C ILE A 160 -10.15 12.14 68.83
N GLN A 161 -11.43 12.40 69.10
CA GLN A 161 -12.52 11.83 68.32
C GLN A 161 -12.41 12.22 66.84
N ARG A 162 -12.05 13.47 66.56
CA ARG A 162 -11.84 13.94 65.18
C ARG A 162 -10.68 13.23 64.48
N VAL A 163 -9.55 13.03 65.15
CA VAL A 163 -8.41 12.29 64.61
C VAL A 163 -8.81 10.86 64.28
N TRP A 164 -9.51 10.17 65.19
CA TRP A 164 -9.98 8.81 64.95
C TRP A 164 -10.89 8.72 63.72
N GLN A 165 -11.86 9.63 63.61
CA GLN A 165 -12.75 9.69 62.45
C GLN A 165 -11.99 9.94 61.14
N LEU A 166 -11.00 10.85 61.13
CA LEU A 166 -10.18 11.12 59.95
C LEU A 166 -9.34 9.91 59.55
N GLN A 167 -8.79 9.16 60.52
CA GLN A 167 -8.04 7.95 60.25
C GLN A 167 -8.90 6.86 59.62
N GLN A 168 -10.10 6.60 60.14
CA GLN A 168 -11.03 5.63 59.54
C GLN A 168 -11.40 6.02 58.11
N ARG A 169 -11.68 7.31 57.88
CA ARG A 169 -12.03 7.80 56.55
C ARG A 169 -10.86 7.71 55.56
N LEU A 170 -9.63 8.01 55.99
CA LEU A 170 -8.44 7.85 55.15
C LEU A 170 -8.20 6.38 54.78
N LEU A 171 -8.42 5.45 55.72
CA LEU A 171 -8.30 4.02 55.45
C LEU A 171 -9.29 3.58 54.36
N GLN A 172 -10.56 3.96 54.48
CA GLN A 172 -11.59 3.66 53.50
C GLN A 172 -11.27 4.28 52.12
N LEU A 173 -10.90 5.56 52.06
CA LEU A 173 -10.58 6.22 50.79
C LEU A 173 -9.35 5.62 50.11
N ARG A 174 -8.40 5.12 50.90
CA ARG A 174 -7.21 4.45 50.39
C ARG A 174 -7.58 3.12 49.72
N THR A 175 -8.41 2.30 50.36
CA THR A 175 -8.86 1.03 49.77
C THR A 175 -9.66 1.27 48.50
N GLU A 176 -10.59 2.23 48.50
CA GLU A 176 -11.37 2.60 47.31
C GLU A 176 -10.48 3.12 46.17
N SER A 177 -9.47 3.95 46.47
CA SER A 177 -8.55 4.48 45.45
C SER A 177 -7.58 3.43 44.88
N GLU A 178 -7.23 2.41 45.67
CA GLU A 178 -6.40 1.29 45.23
C GLU A 178 -7.19 0.35 44.31
N GLU A 179 -8.48 0.14 44.56
CA GLU A 179 -9.38 -0.65 43.70
C GLU A 179 -9.62 -0.01 42.31
N VAL A 180 -9.68 1.33 42.23
CA VAL A 180 -9.87 2.06 40.97
C VAL A 180 -8.60 2.09 40.09
N ARG A 181 -7.43 1.80 40.65
CA ARG A 181 -6.14 1.78 39.93
C ARG A 181 -5.77 0.41 39.36
N LEU A 182 -6.52 -0.65 39.71
CA LEU A 182 -6.39 -2.01 39.17
C LEU A 182 -7.24 -2.18 37.90
#